data_AF-A0A6J6S8I0-F1
#
_entry.id   AF-A0A6J6S8I0-F1
#
_cell.length_a   1.000
_cell.length_b   1.000
_cell.length_c   1.000
_cell.angle_alpha   90.00
_cell.angle_beta   90.00
_cell.angle_gamma   90.00
#
_symmetry.space_group_name_H-M   'P 1'
#
loop_
_entity.id
_entity.type
_entity.pdbx_description
1 polymer ?
#
loop_
_entity_poly.entity_id
_entity_poly.type
_entity_poly.pdbx_seq_one_letter_code
_entity_poly.pdbx_strand_id
1 'polypeptide(L)'
;MAFGLTLFEQSSYGSREHGKDWTGNSVYLWTVANATYMALLGPNGFAELGKTILQRSHYAAKKIAEIPGVTVTWPSGFFKEFVVNFDGTKKKVSQINKSLLAKKIFGGKDLSKDFPNLGESALYCVTEIHTLEDLDALVSALKEVTK
;
A
#
# COMPACT_ATOMS: atom_id res chain seq x y z
N MET A 1 -12.40 -31.84 -19.82
CA MET A 1 -11.82 -30.55 -20.23
C MET A 1 -10.32 -30.60 -19.98
N ALA A 2 -9.50 -30.21 -20.95
CA ALA A 2 -8.05 -30.13 -20.79
C ALA A 2 -7.62 -28.67 -21.02
N PHE A 3 -6.64 -28.20 -20.24
CA PHE A 3 -6.01 -26.90 -20.41
C PHE A 3 -4.56 -27.11 -20.85
N GLY A 4 -4.05 -26.23 -21.72
CA GLY A 4 -2.70 -26.31 -22.26
C GLY A 4 -2.16 -24.92 -22.61
N LEU A 5 -0.84 -24.82 -22.74
CA LEU A 5 -0.18 -23.59 -23.15
C LEU A 5 -0.46 -23.31 -24.63
N THR A 6 -1.07 -22.17 -24.92
CA THR A 6 -1.37 -21.72 -26.29
C THR A 6 -0.28 -20.76 -26.79
N LEU A 7 -0.06 -20.69 -28.11
CA LEU A 7 0.95 -19.84 -28.75
C LEU A 7 2.38 -20.14 -28.26
N PHE A 8 2.71 -21.44 -28.15
CA PHE A 8 3.98 -21.89 -27.61
C PHE A 8 5.20 -21.34 -28.37
N GLU A 9 5.05 -21.08 -29.67
CA GLU A 9 6.07 -20.46 -30.53
C GLU A 9 6.46 -19.05 -30.09
N GLN A 10 5.66 -18.36 -29.29
CA GLN A 10 6.02 -17.05 -28.73
C GLN A 10 7.00 -17.15 -27.55
N SER A 11 7.12 -18.34 -26.95
CA SER A 11 8.01 -18.55 -25.82
C SER A 11 9.46 -18.77 -26.26
N SER A 12 10.40 -18.43 -25.38
CA SER A 12 11.81 -18.79 -25.52
C SER A 12 12.05 -20.30 -25.67
N TYR A 13 11.16 -21.14 -25.14
CA TYR A 13 11.20 -22.60 -25.35
C TYR A 13 10.77 -23.02 -26.76
N GLY A 14 9.82 -22.29 -27.35
CA GLY A 14 9.29 -22.59 -28.68
C GLY A 14 10.15 -22.08 -29.83
N SER A 15 10.70 -20.86 -29.71
CA SER A 15 11.44 -20.19 -30.81
C SER A 15 12.82 -19.66 -30.43
N ARG A 16 13.32 -19.98 -29.22
CA ARG A 16 14.65 -19.56 -28.74
C ARG A 16 14.87 -18.05 -28.87
N GLU A 17 15.89 -17.62 -29.61
CA GLU A 17 16.26 -16.23 -29.85
C GLU A 17 15.19 -15.41 -30.59
N HIS A 18 14.21 -16.07 -31.20
CA HIS A 18 13.08 -15.42 -31.85
C HIS A 18 11.82 -15.38 -30.96
N GLY A 19 11.90 -15.91 -29.74
CA GLY A 19 10.84 -15.81 -28.74
C GLY A 19 10.58 -14.36 -28.32
N LYS A 20 9.32 -14.06 -27.97
CA LYS A 20 8.89 -12.76 -27.44
C LYS A 20 8.97 -12.68 -25.93
N ASP A 21 9.12 -13.82 -25.25
CA ASP A 21 9.48 -13.92 -23.85
C ASP A 21 10.87 -14.53 -23.66
N TRP A 22 11.48 -14.24 -22.52
CA TRP A 22 12.72 -14.87 -22.06
C TRP A 22 12.57 -15.44 -20.63
N THR A 23 11.33 -15.70 -20.23
CA THR A 23 11.01 -16.17 -18.88
C THR A 23 11.10 -17.68 -18.83
N GLY A 24 12.13 -18.20 -18.16
CA GLY A 24 12.23 -19.63 -17.85
C GLY A 24 11.29 -20.03 -16.71
N ASN A 25 11.65 -19.67 -15.48
CA ASN A 25 10.76 -19.77 -14.32
C ASN A 25 9.96 -18.47 -14.15
N SER A 26 8.66 -18.58 -13.93
CA SER A 26 7.77 -17.46 -13.62
C SER A 26 7.03 -17.71 -12.31
N VAL A 27 6.28 -16.71 -11.85
CA VAL A 27 5.56 -16.70 -10.58
C VAL A 27 4.24 -17.51 -10.61
N TYR A 28 4.17 -18.59 -11.39
CA TYR A 28 2.95 -19.38 -11.62
C TYR A 28 2.33 -19.91 -10.32
N LEU A 29 3.14 -20.25 -9.31
CA LEU A 29 2.62 -20.67 -8.01
C LEU A 29 1.81 -19.56 -7.32
N TRP A 30 2.30 -18.32 -7.38
CA TRP A 30 1.57 -17.15 -6.88
C TRP A 30 0.31 -16.86 -7.71
N THR A 31 0.35 -17.11 -9.03
CA THR A 31 -0.84 -17.02 -9.89
C THR A 31 -1.95 -17.94 -9.40
N VAL A 32 -1.63 -19.20 -9.05
CA VAL A 32 -2.61 -20.16 -8.53
C VAL A 32 -3.19 -19.66 -7.20
N ALA A 33 -2.35 -19.24 -6.26
CA ALA A 33 -2.82 -18.72 -4.97
C ALA A 33 -3.75 -17.50 -5.15
N ASN A 34 -3.37 -16.54 -6.00
CA ASN A 34 -4.18 -15.37 -6.31
C ASN A 34 -5.48 -15.73 -7.02
N ALA A 35 -5.46 -16.70 -7.95
CA ALA A 35 -6.66 -17.18 -8.64
C ALA A 35 -7.64 -17.84 -7.66
N THR A 36 -7.14 -18.65 -6.72
CA THR A 36 -7.97 -19.23 -5.66
C THR A 36 -8.57 -18.14 -4.77
N TYR A 37 -7.77 -17.16 -4.33
CA TYR A 37 -8.27 -16.01 -3.56
C TYR A 37 -9.37 -15.25 -4.32
N MET A 38 -9.13 -14.95 -5.60
CA MET A 38 -10.10 -14.24 -6.43
C MET A 38 -11.39 -15.02 -6.63
N ALA A 39 -11.29 -16.34 -6.86
CA ALA A 39 -12.44 -17.21 -7.05
C ALA A 39 -13.28 -17.35 -5.77
N LEU A 40 -12.65 -17.40 -4.59
CA LEU A 40 -13.34 -17.48 -3.30
C LEU A 40 -14.08 -16.19 -2.93
N LEU A 41 -13.48 -15.03 -3.21
CA LEU A 41 -14.14 -13.73 -3.00
C LEU A 41 -15.29 -13.50 -3.98
N GLY A 42 -15.06 -13.79 -5.26
CA GLY A 42 -15.97 -13.44 -6.34
C GLY A 42 -16.16 -11.92 -6.50
N PRO A 43 -16.99 -11.49 -7.47
CA PRO A 43 -17.17 -10.07 -7.78
C PRO A 43 -17.78 -9.26 -6.63
N ASN A 44 -18.71 -9.86 -5.87
CA ASN A 44 -19.32 -9.19 -4.72
C ASN A 44 -18.33 -9.03 -3.57
N GLY A 45 -17.53 -10.06 -3.27
CA GLY A 45 -16.50 -9.99 -2.24
C GLY A 45 -15.46 -8.92 -2.56
N PHE A 46 -15.04 -8.77 -3.83
CA PHE A 46 -14.15 -7.67 -4.23
C PHE A 46 -14.78 -6.29 -4.07
N ALA A 47 -16.08 -6.14 -4.36
CA ALA A 47 -16.78 -4.88 -4.16
C ALA A 47 -16.86 -4.50 -2.67
N GLU A 48 -17.11 -5.46 -1.79
CA GLU A 48 -17.13 -5.27 -0.34
C GLU A 48 -15.73 -5.00 0.22
N LEU A 49 -14.73 -5.73 -0.24
CA LEU A 49 -13.32 -5.52 0.12
C LEU A 49 -12.85 -4.11 -0.26
N GLY A 50 -13.15 -3.67 -1.49
CA GLY A 50 -12.83 -2.33 -1.96
C GLY A 50 -13.51 -1.24 -1.12
N LYS A 51 -14.80 -1.40 -0.80
CA LYS A 51 -15.52 -0.47 0.10
C LYS A 51 -14.87 -0.43 1.49
N THR A 52 -14.47 -1.58 2.03
CA THR A 52 -13.83 -1.69 3.34
C THR A 52 -12.48 -0.98 3.36
N ILE A 53 -11.63 -1.23 2.35
CA ILE A 53 -10.35 -0.54 2.19
C ILE A 53 -10.55 0.97 2.09
N LEU A 54 -11.50 1.42 1.25
CA LEU A 54 -11.82 2.84 1.10
C LEU A 54 -12.24 3.45 2.45
N GLN A 55 -13.20 2.84 3.15
CA GLN A 55 -13.67 3.33 4.46
C GLN A 55 -12.54 3.42 5.48
N ARG A 56 -11.72 2.37 5.60
CA ARG A 56 -10.58 2.32 6.54
C ARG A 56 -9.49 3.35 6.21
N SER A 57 -9.19 3.52 4.93
CA SER A 57 -8.20 4.50 4.46
C SER A 57 -8.64 5.93 4.78
N HIS A 58 -9.91 6.25 4.51
CA HIS A 58 -10.49 7.56 4.83
C HIS A 58 -10.64 7.78 6.34
N TYR A 59 -10.94 6.73 7.11
CA TYR A 59 -10.92 6.78 8.58
C TYR A 59 -9.53 7.14 9.11
N ALA A 60 -8.50 6.41 8.68
CA ALA A 60 -7.12 6.65 9.11
C ALA A 60 -6.65 8.06 8.74
N ALA A 61 -6.90 8.48 7.49
CA ALA A 61 -6.56 9.83 7.04
C ALA A 61 -7.23 10.91 7.90
N LYS A 62 -8.52 10.78 8.18
CA LYS A 62 -9.26 11.71 9.04
C LYS A 62 -8.66 11.77 10.45
N LYS A 63 -8.37 10.63 11.06
CA LYS A 63 -7.80 10.55 12.41
C LYS A 63 -6.36 11.08 12.49
N ILE A 64 -5.56 10.89 11.45
CA ILE A 64 -4.22 11.45 11.35
C ILE A 64 -4.28 12.97 11.19
N ALA A 65 -5.23 13.50 10.42
CA ALA A 65 -5.43 14.94 10.25
C ALA A 65 -5.90 15.65 11.53
N GLU A 66 -6.43 14.93 12.52
CA GLU A 66 -6.76 15.46 13.85
C GLU A 66 -5.51 15.70 14.73
N ILE A 67 -4.31 15.26 14.31
CA ILE A 67 -3.07 15.38 15.08
C ILE A 67 -2.46 16.77 14.87
N PRO A 68 -2.15 17.54 15.93
CA PRO A 68 -1.51 18.85 15.80
C PRO A 68 -0.21 18.79 14.99
N GLY A 69 -0.09 19.66 13.99
CA GLY A 69 1.09 19.77 13.13
C GLY A 69 1.17 18.73 12.00
N VAL A 70 0.17 17.84 11.87
CA VAL A 70 0.10 16.82 10.82
C VAL A 70 -1.06 17.14 9.88
N THR A 71 -0.81 17.09 8.57
CA THR A 71 -1.83 17.37 7.55
C THR A 71 -1.90 16.22 6.55
N VAL A 72 -3.10 15.84 6.11
CA VAL A 72 -3.25 14.93 4.96
C VAL A 72 -3.30 15.76 3.68
N THR A 73 -2.33 15.54 2.80
CA THR A 73 -2.27 16.20 1.49
C THR A 73 -3.28 15.54 0.56
N TRP A 74 -4.21 16.34 0.03
CA TRP A 74 -5.39 15.88 -0.73
C TRP A 74 -6.29 14.95 0.11
N PRO A 75 -7.13 15.50 1.00
CA PRO A 75 -7.94 14.70 1.93
C PRO A 75 -9.09 13.92 1.25
N SER A 76 -9.23 14.01 -0.07
CA SER A 76 -10.24 13.30 -0.86
C SER A 76 -9.68 12.84 -2.20
N GLY A 77 -10.38 11.92 -2.86
CA GLY A 77 -10.00 11.43 -4.20
C GLY A 77 -8.96 10.30 -4.21
N PHE A 78 -8.73 9.63 -3.07
CA PHE A 78 -7.84 8.48 -2.98
C PHE A 78 -8.58 7.19 -2.61
N PHE A 79 -8.00 6.04 -3.01
CA PHE A 79 -8.50 4.71 -2.68
C PHE A 79 -7.91 4.20 -1.36
N LYS A 80 -6.63 3.80 -1.40
CA LYS A 80 -5.94 3.15 -0.28
C LYS A 80 -4.66 3.84 0.19
N GLU A 81 -4.17 4.76 -0.63
CA GLU A 81 -2.90 5.45 -0.43
C GLU A 81 -3.15 6.95 -0.29
N PHE A 82 -2.55 7.56 0.72
CA PHE A 82 -2.69 9.00 0.97
C PHE A 82 -1.38 9.56 1.53
N VAL A 83 -1.15 10.84 1.23
CA VAL A 83 0.08 11.54 1.62
C VAL A 83 -0.17 12.27 2.94
N VAL A 84 0.76 12.12 3.87
CA VAL A 84 0.74 12.80 5.17
C VAL A 84 1.96 13.70 5.25
N ASN A 85 1.72 14.99 5.44
CA ASN A 85 2.73 16.02 5.65
C ASN A 85 2.92 16.29 7.15
N PHE A 86 4.18 16.41 7.56
CA PHE A 86 4.62 16.58 8.95
C PHE A 86 5.34 17.91 9.19
N ASP A 87 5.34 18.86 8.24
CA ASP A 87 6.09 20.12 8.37
C ASP A 87 5.67 20.91 9.63
N GLY A 88 4.38 20.86 9.98
CA GLY A 88 3.84 21.51 11.17
C GLY A 88 4.39 20.95 12.50
N THR A 89 4.98 19.75 12.49
CA THR A 89 5.63 19.13 13.66
C THR A 89 7.09 19.56 13.84
N LYS A 90 7.70 20.19 12.81
CA LYS A 90 9.13 20.52 12.72
C LYS A 90 10.07 19.30 12.85
N LYS A 91 9.55 18.09 12.64
CA LYS A 91 10.32 16.84 12.64
C LYS A 91 10.47 16.32 11.23
N LYS A 92 11.59 15.65 10.97
CA LYS A 92 11.80 14.96 9.70
C LYS A 92 11.02 13.65 9.66
N VAL A 93 10.57 13.25 8.48
CA VAL A 93 9.91 11.94 8.27
C VAL A 93 10.79 10.80 8.75
N SER A 94 12.09 10.87 8.47
CA SER A 94 13.08 9.90 8.97
C SER A 94 13.11 9.75 10.50
N GLN A 95 12.91 10.84 11.25
CA GLN A 95 12.87 10.83 12.71
C GLN A 95 11.55 10.22 13.23
N ILE A 96 10.44 10.57 12.57
CA ILE A 96 9.12 10.01 12.86
C ILE A 96 9.13 8.50 12.61
N ASN A 97 9.59 8.06 11.44
CA ASN A 97 9.68 6.64 11.08
C ASN A 97 10.59 5.87 12.03
N LYS A 98 11.72 6.43 12.46
CA LYS A 98 12.60 5.81 13.47
C LYS A 98 11.89 5.64 14.82
N SER A 99 11.08 6.61 15.21
CA SER A 99 10.32 6.58 16.47
C SER A 99 9.14 5.60 16.42
N LEU A 100 8.45 5.52 15.28
CA LEU A 100 7.42 4.51 15.02
C LEU A 100 8.01 3.10 15.02
N LEU A 101 9.20 2.91 14.46
CA LEU A 101 9.87 1.61 14.42
C LEU A 101 10.19 1.10 15.84
N ALA A 102 10.56 1.98 16.77
CA ALA A 102 10.75 1.63 18.18
C ALA A 102 9.45 1.14 18.86
N LYS A 103 8.29 1.50 18.30
CA LYS A 103 6.96 1.02 18.69
C LYS A 103 6.48 -0.18 17.85
N LYS A 104 7.37 -0.79 17.05
CA LYS A 104 7.09 -1.89 16.12
C LYS A 104 6.13 -1.53 14.98
N ILE A 105 6.07 -0.25 14.61
CA ILE A 105 5.27 0.26 13.49
C ILE A 105 6.19 0.70 12.37
N PHE A 106 6.00 0.14 11.18
CA PHE A 106 6.68 0.64 9.98
C PHE A 106 5.94 1.89 9.49
N GLY A 107 6.61 3.04 9.52
CA GLY A 107 6.02 4.31 9.08
C GLY A 107 5.82 4.39 7.56
N GLY A 108 5.24 5.50 7.11
CA GLY A 108 4.99 5.73 5.69
C GLY A 108 6.28 5.79 4.86
N LYS A 109 6.15 5.52 3.55
CA LYS A 109 7.25 5.69 2.60
C LYS A 109 7.63 7.17 2.54
N ASP A 110 8.85 7.48 2.96
CA ASP A 110 9.38 8.85 2.94
C ASP A 110 9.43 9.39 1.51
N LEU A 111 8.75 10.53 1.28
CA LEU A 111 8.68 11.22 0.00
C LEU A 111 9.57 12.45 -0.05
N SER A 112 10.13 12.91 1.08
CA SER A 112 10.86 14.18 1.18
C SER A 112 12.06 14.26 0.22
N LYS A 113 12.66 13.12 -0.12
CA LYS A 113 13.80 13.03 -1.05
C LYS A 113 13.37 12.99 -2.51
N ASP A 114 12.34 12.21 -2.80
CA ASP A 114 11.87 11.96 -4.17
C ASP A 114 10.99 13.12 -4.68
N PHE A 115 10.31 13.82 -3.76
CA PHE A 115 9.39 14.94 -4.02
C PHE A 115 9.62 16.10 -3.03
N PRO A 116 10.70 16.89 -3.20
CA PRO A 116 11.05 17.98 -2.26
C PRO A 116 9.96 19.05 -2.11
N ASN A 117 9.12 19.25 -3.12
CA ASN A 117 7.99 20.18 -3.12
C ASN A 117 6.86 19.77 -2.15
N LEU A 118 6.85 18.53 -1.65
CA LEU A 118 5.90 18.07 -0.65
C LEU A 118 6.40 18.26 0.79
N GLY A 119 7.60 18.80 0.99
CA GLY A 119 8.19 18.98 2.33
C GLY A 119 8.44 17.66 3.05
N GLU A 120 8.33 17.66 4.37
CA GLU A 120 8.45 16.45 5.21
C GLU A 120 7.18 15.60 5.10
N SER A 121 6.99 14.95 3.95
CA SER A 121 5.82 14.11 3.64
C SER A 121 6.15 12.62 3.52
N ALA A 122 5.18 11.78 3.88
CA ALA A 122 5.25 10.33 3.70
C ALA A 122 3.96 9.77 3.09
N LEU A 123 4.09 8.72 2.28
CA LEU A 123 2.97 7.96 1.71
C LEU A 123 2.57 6.82 2.65
N TYR A 124 1.31 6.80 3.08
CA TYR A 124 0.71 5.71 3.85
C TYR A 124 -0.24 4.90 2.98
N CYS A 125 -0.33 3.60 3.23
CA CYS A 125 -1.19 2.66 2.49
C CYS A 125 -1.97 1.79 3.49
N VAL A 126 -3.29 1.77 3.36
CA VAL A 126 -4.19 0.93 4.18
C VAL A 126 -4.80 -0.14 3.28
N THR A 127 -4.51 -1.40 3.58
CA THR A 127 -5.00 -2.57 2.83
C THR A 127 -5.93 -3.43 3.66
N GLU A 128 -6.47 -4.50 3.06
CA GLU A 128 -7.42 -5.41 3.67
C GLU A 128 -6.93 -6.09 4.97
N ILE A 129 -5.62 -6.22 5.14
CA ILE A 129 -5.02 -6.83 6.35
C ILE A 129 -5.07 -5.92 7.58
N HIS A 130 -5.30 -4.62 7.39
CA HIS A 130 -5.26 -3.65 8.50
C HIS A 130 -6.62 -3.61 9.20
N THR A 131 -6.61 -3.91 10.49
CA THR A 131 -7.77 -3.83 11.38
C THR A 131 -7.99 -2.40 11.88
N LEU A 132 -9.14 -2.13 12.53
CA LEU A 132 -9.37 -0.81 13.12
C LEU A 132 -8.36 -0.52 14.24
N GLU A 133 -8.02 -1.56 15.00
CA GLU A 133 -7.05 -1.55 16.09
C GLU A 133 -5.66 -1.17 15.58
N ASP A 134 -5.25 -1.69 14.41
CA ASP A 134 -3.97 -1.31 13.78
C ASP A 134 -3.94 0.19 13.41
N LEU A 135 -5.05 0.70 12.87
CA LEU A 135 -5.16 2.11 12.48
C LEU A 135 -5.16 3.02 13.71
N ASP A 136 -5.88 2.66 14.76
CA ASP A 136 -5.91 3.42 16.01
C ASP A 136 -4.55 3.36 16.72
N ALA A 137 -3.86 2.22 16.68
CA ALA A 137 -2.49 2.09 17.17
C ALA A 137 -1.52 2.99 16.42
N LEU A 138 -1.62 3.05 15.08
CA LEU A 138 -0.84 3.98 14.25
C LEU A 138 -1.13 5.44 14.63
N VAL A 139 -2.41 5.83 14.72
CA VAL A 139 -2.81 7.21 15.07
C VAL A 139 -2.28 7.59 16.46
N SER A 140 -2.42 6.70 17.44
CA SER A 140 -1.92 6.92 18.79
C SER A 140 -0.40 7.06 18.83
N ALA A 141 0.32 6.17 18.15
CA ALA A 141 1.77 6.24 18.02
C ALA A 141 2.23 7.53 17.33
N LEU A 142 1.56 7.94 16.25
CA LEU A 142 1.82 9.22 15.58
C LEU A 142 1.64 10.39 16.54
N LYS A 143 0.53 10.45 17.29
CA LYS A 143 0.30 11.51 18.31
C LYS A 143 1.42 11.60 19.34
N GLU A 144 2.00 10.47 19.74
CA GLU A 144 3.11 10.46 20.70
C GLU A 144 4.43 10.90 20.08
N VAL A 145 4.73 10.47 18.86
CA VAL A 145 6.03 10.78 18.22
C VAL A 145 6.07 12.15 17.57
N THR A 146 4.91 12.79 17.32
CA THR A 146 4.83 14.15 16.75
C THR A 146 4.67 15.26 17.78
N LYS A 147 4.38 14.94 19.05
CA LYS A 147 4.56 15.86 20.18
C LYS A 147 6.01 16.34 20.27
#